data_AF-A0A6C0HCP7-F1
#
_entry.id   AF-A0A6C0HCP7-F1
#
_cell.length_a   1.000
_cell.length_b   1.000
_cell.length_c   1.000
_cell.angle_alpha   90.00
_cell.angle_beta   90.00
_cell.angle_gamma   90.00
#
_symmetry.space_group_name_H-M   'P 1'
#
loop_
_entity.id
_entity.type
_entity.pdbx_description
1 polymer ?
#
loop_
_entity_poly.entity_id
_entity_poly.type
_entity_poly.pdbx_seq_one_letter_code
_entity_poly.pdbx_strand_id
1 'polypeptide(L)'
;MNLDFNTSKPLQYIIYLLLFITGQSLSMWGQYVTLPFKNLTYWQAFSMAIPFAWADWFFMTFAVDIGHRYKLVTPTQDTFLLIILQFTLVLLINQFYLKQKVYRSDIIAFGILLVGYFISFFHLVSRALNIPIPEQHITEDTHTVSKKIKKCNGNRKPKNKQKKNNKNKKVKFIENA
;
A
#
# COMPACT_ATOMS: atom_id res chain seq x y z
N MET A 1 -9.54 -10.79 18.67
CA MET A 1 -9.39 -12.25 18.65
C MET A 1 -8.05 -12.55 18.00
N ASN A 2 -7.01 -12.89 18.79
CA ASN A 2 -5.68 -13.24 18.25
C ASN A 2 -5.76 -14.67 17.72
N LEU A 3 -5.92 -14.82 16.41
CA LEU A 3 -5.73 -16.10 15.74
C LEU A 3 -4.22 -16.30 15.53
N ASP A 4 -3.53 -16.72 16.60
CA ASP A 4 -2.12 -17.13 16.53
C ASP A 4 -2.02 -18.48 15.82
N PHE A 5 -2.11 -18.44 14.49
CA PHE A 5 -1.69 -19.54 13.64
C PHE A 5 -0.17 -19.59 13.67
N ASN A 6 0.36 -20.35 14.64
CA ASN A 6 1.77 -20.70 14.78
C ASN A 6 2.18 -21.63 13.63
N THR A 7 2.19 -21.07 12.42
CA THR A 7 2.23 -21.83 11.18
C THR A 7 3.24 -21.24 10.22
N SER A 8 3.86 -22.11 9.42
CA SER A 8 4.93 -21.76 8.49
C SER A 8 4.51 -20.62 7.55
N LYS A 9 5.45 -19.71 7.23
CA LYS A 9 5.26 -18.60 6.28
C LYS A 9 4.41 -18.94 5.03
N PRO A 10 4.57 -20.09 4.36
CA PRO A 10 3.71 -20.45 3.22
C PRO A 10 2.24 -20.61 3.58
N LEU A 11 1.92 -21.14 4.77
CA LEU A 11 0.53 -21.34 5.18
C LEU A 11 -0.15 -20.00 5.48
N GLN A 12 0.56 -19.04 6.07
CA GLN A 12 0.05 -17.67 6.26
C GLN A 12 -0.25 -17.00 4.91
N TYR A 13 0.60 -17.22 3.90
CA TYR A 13 0.36 -16.74 2.54
C TYR A 13 -0.89 -17.39 1.92
N ILE A 14 -1.08 -18.70 2.11
CA ILE A 14 -2.27 -19.41 1.64
C ILE A 14 -3.53 -18.88 2.32
N ILE A 15 -3.52 -18.69 3.64
CA ILE A 15 -4.66 -18.15 4.39
C ILE A 15 -4.98 -16.73 3.91
N TYR A 16 -3.97 -15.86 3.82
CA TYR A 16 -4.13 -14.50 3.28
C TYR A 16 -4.77 -14.54 1.90
N LEU A 17 -4.26 -15.37 0.99
CA LEU A 17 -4.74 -15.47 -0.38
C LEU A 17 -6.17 -16.04 -0.45
N LEU A 18 -6.52 -17.00 0.39
CA LEU A 18 -7.89 -17.52 0.49
C LEU A 18 -8.88 -16.47 1.02
N LEU A 19 -8.51 -15.74 2.07
CA LEU A 19 -9.32 -14.64 2.60
C LEU A 19 -9.52 -13.55 1.54
N PHE A 20 -8.44 -13.20 0.84
CA PHE A 20 -8.46 -12.22 -0.23
C PHE A 20 -9.34 -12.65 -1.41
N ILE A 21 -9.21 -13.91 -1.86
CA ILE A 21 -10.09 -14.48 -2.89
C ILE A 21 -11.54 -14.49 -2.46
N THR A 22 -11.81 -14.85 -1.21
CA THR A 22 -13.17 -14.90 -0.67
C THR A 22 -13.81 -13.52 -0.64
N GLY A 23 -13.09 -12.50 -0.14
CA GLY A 23 -13.54 -11.11 -0.15
C GLY A 23 -13.84 -10.62 -1.56
N GLN A 24 -12.86 -10.72 -2.47
CA GLN A 24 -13.04 -10.29 -3.85
C GLN A 24 -14.17 -11.03 -4.56
N SER A 25 -14.36 -12.32 -4.30
CA SER A 25 -15.48 -13.08 -4.86
C SER A 25 -16.83 -12.58 -4.36
N LEU A 26 -16.96 -12.26 -3.07
CA LEU A 26 -18.18 -11.70 -2.49
C LEU A 26 -18.48 -10.31 -3.04
N SER A 27 -17.45 -9.46 -3.15
CA SER A 27 -17.56 -8.13 -3.74
C SER A 27 -18.09 -8.19 -5.18
N MET A 28 -17.49 -9.06 -6.00
CA MET A 28 -17.94 -9.29 -7.39
C MET A 28 -19.34 -9.88 -7.44
N TRP A 29 -19.66 -10.84 -6.58
CA TRP A 29 -21.01 -11.42 -6.52
C TRP A 29 -22.08 -10.39 -6.16
N GLY A 30 -21.79 -9.47 -5.23
CA GLY A 30 -22.69 -8.38 -4.85
C GLY A 30 -23.00 -7.41 -6.00
N GLN A 31 -22.06 -7.22 -6.93
CA GLN A 31 -22.31 -6.44 -8.15
C GLN A 31 -23.18 -7.25 -9.15
N TYR A 32 -22.87 -8.53 -9.32
CA TYR A 32 -23.51 -9.38 -10.33
C TYR A 32 -24.92 -9.87 -9.95
N VAL A 33 -25.25 -9.98 -8.65
CA VAL A 33 -26.58 -10.40 -8.20
C VAL A 33 -27.71 -9.46 -8.66
N THR A 34 -27.36 -8.23 -9.03
CA THR A 34 -28.32 -7.22 -9.52
C THR A 34 -28.60 -7.33 -11.02
N LEU A 35 -27.74 -8.00 -11.79
CA LEU A 35 -27.87 -8.14 -13.26
C LEU A 35 -29.13 -8.84 -13.77
N PRO A 36 -29.70 -9.89 -13.13
CA PRO A 36 -30.89 -10.56 -13.67
C PRO A 36 -32.17 -9.72 -13.55
N PHE A 37 -32.16 -8.62 -12.80
CA PHE A 37 -33.36 -7.81 -12.57
C PHE A 37 -33.39 -6.60 -13.52
N LYS A 38 -34.36 -6.59 -14.45
CA LYS A 38 -34.45 -5.57 -15.51
C LYS A 38 -34.92 -4.19 -15.05
N ASN A 39 -35.60 -4.08 -13.91
CA ASN A 39 -36.22 -2.84 -13.41
C ASN A 39 -35.92 -2.64 -11.92
N LEU A 40 -34.63 -2.67 -11.53
CA LEU A 40 -34.23 -2.32 -10.16
C LEU A 40 -34.11 -0.81 -10.01
N THR A 41 -34.85 -0.24 -9.06
CA THR A 41 -34.54 1.10 -8.55
C THR A 41 -33.17 1.07 -7.87
N TYR A 42 -32.38 2.14 -7.98
CA TYR A 42 -31.05 2.26 -7.37
C TYR A 42 -31.01 1.81 -5.89
N TRP A 43 -32.06 2.14 -5.12
CA TRP A 43 -32.17 1.76 -3.71
C TRP A 43 -32.27 0.25 -3.48
N GLN A 44 -32.97 -0.46 -4.36
CA GLN A 44 -33.14 -1.90 -4.26
C GLN A 44 -31.86 -2.64 -4.67
N ALA A 45 -31.19 -2.17 -5.71
CA ALA A 45 -29.88 -2.67 -6.11
C ALA A 45 -28.84 -2.46 -4.99
N PHE A 46 -28.82 -1.28 -4.39
CA PHE A 46 -27.95 -0.96 -3.25
C PHE A 46 -28.23 -1.89 -2.06
N SER A 47 -29.51 -2.04 -1.68
CA SER A 47 -29.90 -2.89 -0.56
C SER A 47 -29.54 -4.37 -0.76
N MET A 48 -29.56 -4.86 -2.01
CA MET A 48 -29.08 -6.20 -2.34
C MET A 48 -27.55 -6.34 -2.27
N ALA A 49 -26.80 -5.26 -2.57
CA ALA A 49 -25.33 -5.26 -2.55
C ALA A 49 -24.72 -5.08 -1.15
N ILE A 50 -25.38 -4.33 -0.24
CA ILE A 50 -24.94 -4.08 1.14
C ILE A 50 -24.49 -5.35 1.89
N PRO A 51 -25.26 -6.46 1.93
CA PRO A 51 -24.83 -7.65 2.69
C PRO A 51 -23.52 -8.24 2.15
N PHE A 52 -23.29 -8.17 0.84
CA PHE A 52 -22.05 -8.61 0.22
C PHE A 52 -20.88 -7.67 0.52
N ALA A 53 -21.12 -6.36 0.54
CA ALA A 53 -20.10 -5.37 0.90
C ALA A 53 -19.68 -5.51 2.37
N TRP A 54 -20.62 -5.79 3.27
CA TRP A 54 -20.31 -6.05 4.67
C TRP A 54 -19.49 -7.34 4.85
N ALA A 55 -19.86 -8.41 4.14
CA ALA A 55 -19.12 -9.66 4.18
C ALA A 55 -17.70 -9.51 3.57
N ASP A 56 -17.57 -8.85 2.42
CA ASP A 56 -16.27 -8.51 1.82
C ASP A 56 -15.40 -7.73 2.80
N TRP A 57 -15.94 -6.68 3.42
CA TRP A 57 -15.22 -5.90 4.43
C TRP A 57 -14.72 -6.77 5.59
N PHE A 58 -15.54 -7.70 6.09
CA PHE A 58 -15.13 -8.64 7.13
C PHE A 58 -13.92 -9.48 6.68
N PHE A 59 -14.00 -10.16 5.54
CA PHE A 59 -12.90 -11.01 5.03
C PHE A 59 -11.66 -10.21 4.67
N MET A 60 -11.81 -9.04 4.04
CA MET A 60 -10.71 -8.16 3.67
C MET A 60 -10.01 -7.57 4.90
N THR A 61 -10.75 -7.28 5.98
CA THR A 61 -10.14 -6.82 7.24
C THR A 61 -9.21 -7.88 7.82
N PHE A 62 -9.61 -9.15 7.82
CA PHE A 62 -8.74 -10.25 8.25
C PHE A 62 -7.56 -10.47 7.29
N ALA A 63 -7.80 -10.38 5.99
CA ALA A 63 -6.72 -10.48 4.99
C ALA A 63 -5.66 -9.39 5.21
N VAL A 64 -6.09 -8.14 5.41
CA VAL A 64 -5.21 -6.99 5.62
C VAL A 64 -4.46 -7.09 6.95
N ASP A 65 -5.12 -7.52 8.03
CA ASP A 65 -4.48 -7.71 9.34
C ASP A 65 -3.37 -8.77 9.25
N ILE A 66 -3.64 -9.92 8.64
CA ILE A 66 -2.63 -10.98 8.41
C ILE A 66 -1.51 -10.47 7.48
N GLY A 67 -1.87 -9.79 6.39
CA GLY A 67 -0.95 -9.20 5.43
C GLY A 67 0.05 -8.24 6.08
N HIS A 68 -0.43 -7.36 6.95
CA HIS A 68 0.39 -6.39 7.69
C HIS A 68 1.23 -7.05 8.77
N ARG A 69 0.65 -7.95 9.58
CA ARG A 69 1.36 -8.64 10.68
C ARG A 69 2.56 -9.43 10.19
N TYR A 70 2.46 -10.08 9.03
CA TYR A 70 3.52 -10.93 8.50
C TYR A 70 4.31 -10.30 7.34
N LYS A 71 4.06 -9.02 7.01
CA LYS A 71 4.70 -8.29 5.89
C LYS A 71 4.74 -9.12 4.60
N LEU A 72 3.60 -9.73 4.26
CA LEU A 72 3.53 -10.73 3.20
C LEU A 72 3.64 -10.09 1.80
N VAL A 73 3.09 -8.88 1.62
CA VAL A 73 2.93 -8.24 0.31
C VAL A 73 3.02 -6.72 0.47
N THR A 74 3.63 -6.02 -0.49
CA THR A 74 3.64 -4.55 -0.53
C THR A 74 2.28 -3.97 -0.96
N PRO A 75 1.88 -2.76 -0.56
CA PRO A 75 0.58 -2.17 -0.92
C PRO A 75 0.35 -2.10 -2.44
N THR A 76 1.43 -1.89 -3.20
CA THR A 76 1.39 -1.87 -4.66
C THR A 76 1.12 -3.25 -5.24
N GLN A 77 1.79 -4.30 -4.73
CA GLN A 77 1.53 -5.68 -5.15
C GLN A 77 0.11 -6.14 -4.77
N ASP A 78 -0.38 -5.75 -3.59
CA ASP A 78 -1.75 -6.02 -3.14
C ASP A 78 -2.78 -5.38 -4.07
N THR A 79 -2.55 -4.13 -4.48
CA THR A 79 -3.40 -3.43 -5.46
C THR A 79 -3.39 -4.12 -6.82
N PHE A 80 -2.23 -4.54 -7.32
CA PHE A 80 -2.17 -5.29 -8.59
C PHE A 80 -2.83 -6.66 -8.49
N LEU A 81 -2.66 -7.35 -7.36
CA LEU A 81 -3.32 -8.63 -7.08
C LEU A 81 -4.84 -8.46 -7.09
N LEU A 82 -5.35 -7.38 -6.47
CA LEU A 82 -6.76 -7.00 -6.50
C LEU A 82 -7.29 -6.86 -7.93
N ILE A 83 -6.57 -6.10 -8.77
CA ILE A 83 -6.96 -5.85 -10.17
C ILE A 83 -6.99 -7.15 -10.97
N ILE A 84 -5.92 -7.95 -10.88
CA ILE A 84 -5.83 -9.23 -11.61
C ILE A 84 -6.96 -10.16 -11.18
N LEU A 85 -7.21 -10.23 -9.88
CA LEU A 85 -8.21 -11.13 -9.33
C LEU A 85 -9.62 -10.69 -9.70
N GLN A 86 -9.93 -9.40 -9.60
CA GLN A 86 -11.20 -8.84 -10.07
C GLN A 86 -11.42 -9.12 -11.55
N PHE A 87 -10.41 -8.86 -12.41
CA PHE A 87 -10.51 -9.14 -13.84
C PHE A 87 -10.70 -10.63 -14.14
N THR A 88 -10.01 -11.51 -13.41
CA THR A 88 -10.18 -12.96 -13.51
C THR A 88 -11.60 -13.39 -13.13
N LEU A 89 -12.14 -12.84 -12.04
CA LEU A 89 -13.50 -13.12 -11.57
C LEU A 89 -14.56 -12.60 -12.55
N VAL A 90 -14.36 -11.41 -13.15
CA VAL A 90 -15.23 -10.90 -14.24
C VAL A 90 -15.29 -11.90 -15.38
N LEU A 91 -14.14 -12.36 -15.88
CA LEU A 91 -14.09 -13.31 -16.99
C LEU A 91 -14.75 -14.64 -16.63
N LEU A 92 -14.48 -15.13 -15.42
CA LEU A 92 -15.09 -16.35 -14.90
C LEU A 92 -16.62 -16.23 -14.85
N ILE A 93 -17.14 -15.15 -14.25
CA ILE A 93 -18.59 -14.95 -14.13
C ILE A 93 -19.23 -14.71 -15.51
N ASN A 94 -18.59 -13.95 -16.40
CA ASN A 94 -19.12 -13.74 -17.76
C ASN A 94 -19.24 -15.06 -18.54
N GLN A 95 -18.27 -15.95 -18.39
CA GLN A 95 -18.28 -17.25 -19.04
C GLN A 95 -19.24 -18.24 -18.37
N PHE A 96 -19.24 -18.35 -17.04
CA PHE A 96 -20.04 -19.34 -16.31
C PHE A 96 -21.48 -18.90 -16.04
N TYR A 97 -21.69 -17.64 -15.66
CA TYR A 97 -23.00 -17.11 -15.28
C TYR A 97 -23.75 -16.54 -16.49
N LEU A 98 -23.14 -15.62 -17.25
CA LEU A 98 -23.79 -15.01 -18.42
C LEU A 98 -23.67 -15.85 -19.70
N LYS A 99 -22.86 -16.92 -19.70
CA LYS A 99 -22.57 -17.78 -20.88
C LYS A 99 -22.12 -16.98 -22.11
N GLN A 100 -21.53 -15.81 -21.89
CA GLN A 100 -20.98 -14.99 -22.97
C GLN A 100 -19.65 -15.56 -23.45
N LYS A 101 -19.36 -15.35 -24.74
CA LYS A 101 -18.08 -15.74 -25.33
C LYS A 101 -17.00 -14.76 -24.86
N VAL A 102 -15.96 -15.29 -24.22
CA VAL A 102 -14.75 -14.52 -23.91
C VAL A 102 -14.04 -14.17 -25.21
N TYR A 103 -13.77 -12.89 -25.44
CA TYR A 103 -13.10 -12.46 -26.66
C TYR A 103 -11.59 -12.65 -26.56
N ARG A 104 -10.94 -12.82 -27.71
CA ARG A 104 -9.48 -12.91 -27.77
C ARG A 104 -8.80 -11.65 -27.24
N SER A 105 -9.45 -10.49 -27.38
CA SER A 105 -9.01 -9.22 -26.79
C SER A 105 -8.86 -9.29 -25.28
N ASP A 106 -9.81 -9.96 -24.60
CA ASP A 106 -9.85 -10.01 -23.14
C ASP A 106 -8.74 -10.91 -22.60
N ILE A 107 -8.41 -11.98 -23.33
CA ILE A 107 -7.29 -12.88 -23.05
C ILE A 107 -5.95 -12.14 -23.22
N ILE A 108 -5.79 -11.34 -24.27
CA ILE A 108 -4.58 -10.53 -24.48
C ILE A 108 -4.45 -9.47 -23.38
N ALA A 109 -5.56 -8.81 -23.00
CA ALA A 109 -5.58 -7.85 -21.90
C ALA A 109 -5.18 -8.50 -20.57
N PHE A 110 -5.68 -9.71 -20.29
CA PHE A 110 -5.25 -10.49 -19.12
C PHE A 110 -3.76 -10.79 -19.14
N GLY A 111 -3.21 -11.16 -20.30
CA GLY A 111 -1.78 -11.37 -20.48
C GLY A 111 -0.94 -10.13 -20.15
N ILE A 112 -1.38 -8.95 -20.60
CA ILE A 112 -0.69 -7.68 -20.31
C ILE A 112 -0.72 -7.38 -18.80
N LEU A 113 -1.85 -7.61 -18.13
CA LEU A 113 -1.97 -7.44 -16.68
C LEU A 113 -1.02 -8.37 -15.91
N LEU A 114 -0.90 -9.64 -16.32
CA LEU A 114 0.05 -10.58 -15.72
C LEU A 114 1.50 -10.14 -15.89
N VAL A 115 1.87 -9.66 -17.09
CA VAL A 115 3.21 -9.12 -17.35
C VAL A 115 3.48 -7.89 -16.46
N GLY A 116 2.52 -6.98 -16.34
CA GLY A 116 2.62 -5.81 -15.46
C GLY A 116 2.83 -6.20 -13.99
N TYR A 117 2.09 -7.18 -13.49
CA TYR A 117 2.27 -7.70 -12.14
C TYR A 117 3.63 -8.37 -11.95
N PHE A 118 4.10 -9.15 -12.93
CA PHE A 118 5.43 -9.76 -12.87
C PHE A 118 6.51 -8.68 -12.76
N ILE A 119 6.43 -7.63 -13.57
CA ILE A 119 7.34 -6.48 -13.50
C ILE A 119 7.31 -5.80 -12.13
N SER A 120 6.13 -5.63 -11.54
CA SER A 120 5.95 -5.06 -10.20
C SER A 120 6.48 -5.99 -9.11
N PHE A 121 6.32 -7.30 -9.24
CA PHE A 121 6.71 -8.29 -8.23
C PHE A 121 8.23 -8.35 -8.06
N PHE A 122 8.98 -8.35 -9.17
CA PHE A 122 10.44 -8.34 -9.14
C PHE A 122 11.05 -6.96 -8.87
N HIS A 123 10.22 -5.93 -8.65
CA HIS A 123 10.66 -4.54 -8.54
C HIS A 123 11.61 -4.14 -9.68
N LEU A 124 11.40 -4.69 -10.89
CA LEU A 124 12.31 -4.55 -12.02
C LEU A 124 12.50 -3.08 -12.41
N VAL A 125 11.44 -2.28 -12.31
CA VAL A 125 11.46 -0.84 -12.60
C VAL A 125 12.29 -0.08 -11.55
N SER A 126 12.19 -0.43 -10.26
CA SER A 126 12.98 0.21 -9.22
C SER A 126 14.47 -0.16 -9.32
N ARG A 127 14.79 -1.42 -9.68
CA ARG A 127 16.15 -1.85 -9.98
C ARG A 127 16.72 -1.17 -11.22
N ALA A 128 15.92 -0.96 -12.26
CA ALA A 128 16.34 -0.30 -13.49
C ALA A 128 16.55 1.21 -13.32
N LEU A 129 15.75 1.86 -12.47
CA LEU A 129 15.80 3.31 -12.24
C LEU A 129 16.64 3.73 -11.02
N ASN A 130 17.19 2.79 -10.23
CA ASN A 130 17.99 3.07 -9.03
C ASN A 130 17.30 4.02 -8.01
N ILE A 131 15.97 4.05 -8.01
CA ILE A 131 15.19 4.86 -7.06
C ILE A 131 14.96 4.00 -5.81
N PRO A 132 15.44 4.43 -4.62
CA PRO A 132 15.24 3.68 -3.39
C PRO A 132 13.75 3.59 -3.08
N ILE A 133 13.28 2.36 -2.88
CA ILE A 133 11.91 2.08 -2.46
C ILE A 133 11.77 2.59 -1.02
N PRO A 134 10.78 3.45 -0.71
CA PRO A 134 10.54 3.85 0.65
C PRO A 134 10.22 2.60 1.50
N GLU A 135 11.06 2.31 2.48
CA GLU A 135 10.78 1.29 3.48
C GLU A 135 9.48 1.67 4.21
N GLN A 136 8.55 0.72 4.30
CA GLN A 136 7.32 0.91 5.07
C GLN A 136 7.65 1.02 6.56
N HIS A 137 7.82 2.25 7.04
CA HIS A 137 7.72 2.55 8.46
C HIS A 137 6.24 2.45 8.86
N ILE A 138 5.85 1.32 9.44
CA ILE A 138 4.68 1.28 10.31
C ILE A 138 5.04 2.13 11.53
N THR A 139 4.26 3.18 11.74
CA THR A 139 4.24 3.95 12.97
C THR A 139 3.88 2.99 14.10
N GLU A 140 4.88 2.52 14.84
CA GLU A 140 4.68 1.99 16.18
C GLU A 140 4.00 3.08 17.02
N ASP A 141 3.11 2.62 17.88
CA ASP A 141 2.20 3.37 18.71
C ASP A 141 2.77 4.67 19.31
N THR A 142 1.89 5.66 19.38
CA THR A 142 1.96 6.85 20.23
C THR A 142 2.62 6.57 21.59
N HIS A 143 3.93 6.82 21.73
CA HIS A 143 4.60 7.39 22.92
C HIS A 143 6.14 7.34 22.83
N THR A 144 6.80 7.91 21.82
CA THR A 144 8.25 8.23 21.97
C THR A 144 8.85 9.27 20.98
N VAL A 145 8.04 10.05 20.26
CA VAL A 145 8.57 10.97 19.22
C VAL A 145 9.09 12.31 19.76
N SER A 146 8.95 12.62 21.06
CA SER A 146 9.41 13.92 21.58
C SER A 146 10.94 14.08 21.73
N LYS A 147 11.74 13.00 21.65
CA LYS A 147 13.20 13.09 21.97
C LYS A 147 14.18 13.06 20.80
N LYS A 148 13.77 12.88 19.54
CA LYS A 148 14.72 12.78 18.40
C LYS A 148 14.74 13.95 17.41
N ILE A 149 13.89 14.97 17.56
CA ILE A 149 13.88 16.14 16.65
C ILE A 149 14.81 17.28 17.12
N LYS A 150 15.29 17.28 18.37
CA LYS A 150 16.20 18.34 18.89
C LYS A 150 17.69 18.19 18.53
N LYS A 151 18.13 17.18 17.77
CA LYS A 151 19.57 16.91 17.55
C LYS A 151 20.12 17.22 16.16
N CYS A 152 19.31 17.73 15.22
CA CYS A 152 19.77 18.11 13.87
C CYS A 152 19.71 19.62 13.57
N ASN A 153 19.75 20.48 14.58
CA ASN A 153 19.84 21.93 14.36
C ASN A 153 20.92 22.55 15.25
N GLY A 154 22.18 22.45 14.80
CA GLY A 154 23.31 22.98 15.55
C GLY A 154 24.66 22.68 14.89
N ASN A 155 24.91 23.25 13.71
CA ASN A 155 26.22 23.80 13.30
C ASN A 155 26.22 24.21 11.81
N ARG A 156 25.49 25.28 11.49
CA ARG A 156 25.86 26.11 10.34
C ARG A 156 26.93 27.10 10.79
N LYS A 157 28.19 26.84 10.41
CA LYS A 157 29.28 27.83 10.46
C LYS A 157 28.92 29.04 9.58
N PRO A 158 29.02 30.28 10.07
CA PRO A 158 29.21 31.43 9.19
C PRO A 158 30.72 31.64 8.97
N LYS A 159 31.17 31.48 7.72
CA LYS A 159 32.39 32.13 7.23
C LYS A 159 32.07 33.62 7.09
N ASN A 160 32.80 34.49 7.80
CA ASN A 160 33.00 35.85 7.31
C ASN A 160 34.43 36.30 7.58
N LYS A 161 35.14 36.62 6.49
CA LYS A 161 36.43 37.29 6.47
C LYS A 161 36.19 38.77 6.73
N GLN A 162 36.89 39.35 7.70
CA GLN A 162 37.34 40.74 7.58
C GLN A 162 38.73 40.90 8.20
N LYS A 163 39.47 41.79 7.56
CA LYS A 163 40.93 41.96 7.48
C LYS A 163 41.24 43.36 8.01
N LYS A 164 42.46 43.58 8.54
CA LYS A 164 43.04 44.84 9.09
C LYS A 164 42.70 45.09 10.57
N ASN A 165 43.60 45.57 11.44
CA ASN A 165 44.84 46.30 11.21
C ASN A 165 45.84 46.11 12.36
N ASN A 166 47.11 46.26 11.98
CA ASN A 166 48.33 46.24 12.78
C ASN A 166 48.52 47.57 13.54
N LYS A 167 49.36 47.56 14.59
CA LYS A 167 50.12 48.65 15.21
C LYS A 167 49.75 49.12 16.63
N ASN A 168 50.85 49.34 17.37
CA ASN A 168 51.05 50.14 18.59
C ASN A 168 51.12 49.44 19.95
N LYS A 169 52.25 48.73 20.08
CA LYS A 169 53.20 48.87 21.18
C LYS A 169 53.39 50.34 21.62
N LYS A 170 53.53 50.53 22.94
CA LYS A 170 54.08 51.69 23.68
C LYS A 170 53.20 52.95 23.79
N VAL A 171 53.02 53.36 25.05
CA VAL A 171 53.16 54.70 25.68
C VAL A 171 52.04 54.80 26.72
N LYS A 172 52.36 54.42 27.97
CA LYS A 172 52.60 55.32 29.13
C LYS A 172 51.34 56.04 29.61
N PHE A 173 51.09 55.84 30.91
CA PHE A 173 50.72 56.85 31.91
C PHE A 173 49.54 57.78 31.61
N ILE A 174 48.57 57.81 32.53
CA ILE A 174 48.16 58.96 33.35
C ILE A 174 46.68 58.79 33.77
N GLU A 175 46.52 58.65 35.10
CA GLU A 175 45.47 59.20 35.98
C GLU A 175 44.01 58.68 36.05
N ASN A 176 43.67 58.36 37.32
CA ASN A 176 42.50 58.76 38.11
C ASN A 176 41.18 57.97 37.93
N ALA A 177 40.97 56.97 38.80
CA ALA A 177 40.09 57.07 39.99
C ALA A 177 40.23 55.82 40.87
#